data_AF-A0A356PX63-F1
#
_entry.id   AF-A0A356PX63-F1
#
_cell.length_a   1.000
_cell.length_b   1.000
_cell.length_c   1.000
_cell.angle_alpha   90.00
_cell.angle_beta   90.00
_cell.angle_gamma   90.00
#
_symmetry.space_group_name_H-M   'P 1'
#
loop_
_entity.id
_entity.type
_entity.pdbx_description
1 polymer ?
#
loop_
_entity_poly.entity_id
_entity_poly.type
_entity_poly.pdbx_seq_one_letter_code
_entity_poly.pdbx_strand_id
1 'polypeptide(L)' 'MIVAANWKMNPSIEDAGALAAAYAGTAFDGVTRILFPPHPYLVHMAMRLGQSGIRLGGQDCHSAASGAHTGDVAAHML' A
#
# COMPACT_ATOMS: atom_id res chain seq x y z
N MET A 1 -7.66 4.90 16.67
CA MET A 1 -7.26 3.48 16.48
C MET A 1 -6.62 3.33 15.10
N ILE A 2 -5.63 2.45 14.93
CA ILE A 2 -5.00 2.19 13.62
C ILE A 2 -5.28 0.75 13.21
N VAL A 3 -5.68 0.55 11.95
CA VAL A 3 -5.78 -0.76 11.31
C VAL A 3 -4.90 -0.77 10.06
N ALA A 4 -3.93 -1.66 10.04
CA ALA A 4 -2.98 -1.84 8.95
C ALA A 4 -3.23 -3.18 8.26
N ALA A 5 -3.57 -3.14 6.97
CA ALA A 5 -3.75 -4.32 6.14
C ALA A 5 -2.46 -4.59 5.38
N ASN A 6 -1.76 -5.68 5.72
CA ASN A 6 -0.60 -6.16 4.97
C ASN A 6 -1.02 -7.29 4.04
N TRP A 7 -0.99 -7.05 2.72
CA TRP A 7 -1.36 -8.05 1.73
C TRP A 7 -0.30 -9.12 1.51
N LYS A 8 0.92 -8.94 2.02
CA LYS A 8 2.07 -9.80 1.74
C LYS A 8 2.26 -9.92 0.21
N MET A 9 2.67 -11.09 -0.30
CA MET A 9 2.79 -11.36 -1.74
C MET A 9 1.45 -11.76 -2.37
N ASN A 10 0.41 -10.95 -2.18
CA ASN A 10 -0.94 -11.16 -2.71
C ASN A 10 -1.61 -9.82 -3.01
N PRO A 11 -2.79 -9.80 -3.64
CA PRO A 11 -3.40 -10.83 -4.51
C PRO A 11 -2.93 -10.66 -5.97
N SER A 12 -3.69 -11.14 -6.96
CA SER A 12 -3.51 -10.74 -8.37
C SER A 12 -3.83 -9.25 -8.57
N ILE A 13 -3.40 -8.64 -9.68
CA ILE A 13 -3.67 -7.20 -9.90
C ILE A 13 -5.16 -6.93 -10.12
N GLU A 14 -5.88 -7.87 -10.74
CA GLU A 14 -7.32 -7.83 -10.95
C GLU A 14 -8.06 -7.83 -9.61
N ASP A 15 -7.73 -8.78 -8.73
CA ASP A 15 -8.36 -8.91 -7.41
C ASP A 15 -7.99 -7.74 -6.50
N ALA A 16 -6.75 -7.24 -6.60
CA ALA A 16 -6.28 -6.08 -5.83
C ALA A 16 -7.16 -4.85 -6.08
N GLY A 17 -7.56 -4.63 -7.34
CA GLY A 17 -8.44 -3.52 -7.70
C GLY A 17 -9.83 -3.63 -7.04
N ALA A 18 -10.41 -4.83 -7.01
CA ALA A 18 -11.70 -5.09 -6.39
C ALA A 18 -11.63 -4.93 -4.86
N LEU A 19 -10.60 -5.51 -4.22
CA LEU A 19 -10.39 -5.41 -2.78
C LEU A 19 -10.15 -3.98 -2.31
N ALA A 20 -9.35 -3.20 -3.06
CA ALA A 20 -9.12 -1.79 -2.76
C ALA A 20 -10.42 -0.97 -2.84
N ALA A 21 -11.25 -1.19 -3.87
CA ALA A 21 -12.54 -0.52 -4.00
C ALA A 21 -13.49 -0.86 -2.85
N ALA A 22 -13.59 -2.15 -2.49
CA ALA A 22 -14.39 -2.60 -1.36
C ALA A 22 -13.92 -1.97 -0.04
N TYR A 23 -12.60 -1.88 0.17
CA TYR A 23 -12.02 -1.27 1.35
C TYR A 23 -12.33 0.24 1.43
N ALA A 24 -12.24 0.95 0.31
CA ALA A 24 -12.59 2.37 0.22
C ALA A 24 -14.08 2.66 0.45
N GLY A 25 -14.97 1.75 0.05
CA GLY A 25 -16.43 1.91 0.15
C GLY A 25 -16.98 1.89 1.58
N THR A 26 -16.18 1.51 2.57
CA THR A 26 -16.56 1.57 3.99
C THR A 26 -15.80 2.71 4.67
N ALA A 27 -16.42 3.44 5.60
CA ALA A 27 -15.75 4.42 6.45
C ALA A 27 -15.94 4.02 7.92
N PHE A 28 -14.94 4.30 8.74
CA PHE A 28 -14.96 4.01 10.17
C PHE A 28 -14.48 5.24 10.93
N ASP A 29 -15.37 5.86 11.71
CA ASP A 29 -15.06 7.06 12.47
C ASP A 29 -13.96 6.78 13.51
N GLY A 30 -12.98 7.67 13.59
CA GLY A 30 -11.86 7.56 14.54
C GLY A 30 -10.84 6.44 14.22
N VAL A 31 -10.93 5.81 13.05
CA VAL A 31 -10.01 4.75 12.61
C VAL A 31 -9.13 5.20 11.45
N THR A 32 -7.82 5.23 11.68
CA THR A 32 -6.84 5.38 10.60
C THR A 32 -6.63 4.04 9.92
N ARG A 33 -6.78 4.03 8.60
CA ARG A 33 -6.63 2.85 7.76
C ARG A 33 -5.41 2.95 6.89
N ILE A 34 -4.61 1.90 6.88
CA ILE A 34 -3.38 1.84 6.09
C ILE A 34 -3.37 0.53 5.32
N LEU A 35 -3.07 0.60 4.03
CA LEU A 35 -2.86 -0.57 3.17
C LEU A 35 -1.39 -0.67 2.77
N PHE A 36 -0.84 -1.87 2.94
CA PHE A 36 0.51 -2.24 2.52
C PHE A 36 0.44 -3.29 1.40
N PRO A 37 0.32 -2.88 0.11
CA PRO A 37 0.30 -3.79 -1.03
C PRO A 37 1.73 -4.22 -1.43
N PRO A 38 1.90 -5.26 -2.26
CA PRO A 38 3.19 -5.54 -2.90
C PRO A 38 3.74 -4.29 -3.61
N HIS A 39 5.06 -4.08 -3.60
CA HIS A 39 5.67 -2.89 -4.23
C HIS A 39 5.23 -2.62 -5.67
N PRO A 40 5.10 -3.62 -6.56
CA PRO A 40 4.63 -3.39 -7.92
C PRO A 40 3.22 -2.77 -8.01
N TYR A 41 2.43 -2.85 -6.94
CA TYR A 41 1.04 -2.37 -6.92
C TYR A 41 0.89 -1.01 -6.24
N LEU A 42 1.93 -0.47 -5.59
CA LEU A 42 1.84 0.78 -4.82
C LEU A 42 1.28 1.95 -5.63
N VAL A 43 1.85 2.22 -6.81
CA VAL A 43 1.40 3.31 -7.69
C VAL A 43 -0.04 3.08 -8.14
N HIS A 44 -0.39 1.87 -8.55
CA HIS A 44 -1.75 1.52 -8.98
C HIS A 44 -2.76 1.71 -7.83
N MET A 45 -2.41 1.32 -6.61
CA MET A 45 -3.24 1.54 -5.43
C MET A 45 -3.34 3.03 -5.08
N ALA A 46 -2.26 3.81 -5.21
CA ALA A 46 -2.28 5.24 -4.94
C ALA A 46 -3.25 5.99 -5.87
N MET A 47 -3.23 5.66 -7.16
CA MET A 47 -4.16 6.21 -8.15
C MET A 47 -5.61 5.84 -7.82
N ARG A 48 -5.86 4.59 -7.43
CA ARG A 48 -7.21 4.08 -7.16
C ARG A 48 -7.79 4.58 -5.83
N LEU A 49 -6.95 4.76 -4.81
CA LEU A 49 -7.37 5.08 -3.43
C LEU A 49 -7.21 6.55 -3.04
N GLY A 50 -6.69 7.42 -3.92
CA GLY A 50 -6.28 8.79 -3.59
C GLY A 50 -7.33 9.68 -2.89
N GLN A 51 -8.63 9.40 -3.07
CA GLN A 51 -9.72 10.15 -2.41
C GLN A 51 -10.44 9.39 -1.28
N SER A 52 -9.99 8.17 -0.96
CA SER A 52 -10.67 7.29 0.02
C SER A 52 -10.33 7.58 1.49
N GLY A 53 -9.31 8.42 1.74
CA GLY A 53 -8.73 8.61 3.08
C GLY A 53 -7.92 7.43 3.60
N ILE A 54 -7.76 6.35 2.83
CA ILE A 54 -6.88 5.22 3.14
C ILE A 54 -5.44 5.64 2.83
N ARG A 55 -4.53 5.43 3.78
CA ARG A 55 -3.10 5.66 3.61
C ARG A 55 -2.44 4.44 2.97
N LEU A 56 -1.32 4.65 2.27
CA LEU A 56 -0.50 3.58 1.71
C LEU A 56 0.87 3.52 2.38
N GLY A 57 1.49 2.34 2.36
CA GLY A 57 2.88 2.14 2.75
C GLY A 57 3.50 0.95 2.03
N GLY A 58 4.83 0.98 1.84
CA GLY A 58 5.57 -0.18 1.36
C GLY A 58 5.68 -1.25 2.46
N GLN A 59 5.62 -2.53 2.08
CA GLN A 59 5.75 -3.65 3.03
C GLN A 59 7.15 -3.76 3.63
N ASP A 60 8.14 -3.23 2.91
CA ASP A 60 9.53 -3.13 3.32
C ASP A 60 10.21 -1.94 2.61
N CYS A 61 11.34 -1.50 3.15
CA CYS A 61 12.27 -0.59 2.49
C CYS A 61 13.69 -0.81 3.00
N HIS A 62 14.67 -0.58 2.14
CA HIS A 62 16.07 -0.63 2.51
C HIS A 62 16.45 0.53 3.43
N SER A 63 17.37 0.28 4.38
CA SER A 63 17.80 1.26 5.37
C SER A 63 18.63 2.40 4.78
N ALA A 64 19.43 2.12 3.75
CA ALA A 64 20.16 3.14 3.00
C ALA A 64 19.24 3.87 2.01
N ALA A 65 19.46 5.18 1.86
CA ALA A 65 18.67 6.01 0.96
C ALA A 65 18.90 5.69 -0.52
N SER A 66 20.08 5.19 -0.92
CA SER A 66 20.39 4.73 -2.29
C SER A 66 21.69 3.92 -2.28
N GLY A 67 21.97 3.13 -3.33
CA GLY A 67 23.22 2.39 -3.46
C GLY A 67 23.12 1.14 -4.34
N ALA A 68 24.16 0.31 -4.30
CA ALA A 68 24.24 -0.96 -5.03
C ALA A 68 23.46 -2.08 -4.29
N HIS A 69 22.16 -1.89 -4.13
CA HIS A 69 21.24 -2.78 -3.43
C HIS A 69 20.22 -3.38 -4.41
N THR A 70 20.68 -4.30 -5.26
CA THR A 70 19.85 -4.86 -6.34
C THR A 70 18.62 -5.58 -5.78
N GLY A 71 17.44 -5.15 -6.22
CA GLY A 71 16.15 -5.73 -5.83
C GLY A 71 15.44 -5.01 -4.69
N ASP A 72 16.15 -4.14 -3.96
CA ASP A 72 15.59 -3.38 -2.85
C ASP A 72 14.93 -2.06 -3.28
N VAL A 73 14.10 -1.52 -2.39
CA VAL A 73 13.43 -0.22 -2.58
C VAL A 73 13.78 0.71 -1.43
N ALA A 74 14.31 1.90 -1.73
CA ALA A 74 14.58 2.90 -0.71
C ALA A 74 13.30 3.61 -0.25
N ALA A 75 13.26 4.07 1.00
CA ALA A 75 12.08 4.73 1.57
C ALA A 75 11.58 5.94 0.75
N HIS A 76 12.48 6.67 0.09
CA HIS A 76 12.14 7.85 -0.72
C HIS A 76 11.52 7.51 -2.10
N MET A 77 11.55 6.23 -2.51
CA MET A 77 10.95 5.76 -3.76
C MET A 77 9.48 5.34 -3.59
N LEU A 78 9.04 5.15 -2.34
CA LEU A 78 7.66 4.77 -1.96
C LEU A 78 6.74 6.00 -1.91
#